data_AF-A0A943HIQ4-F1
#
_entry.id   AF-A0A943HIQ4-F1
#
_cell.length_a   1.000
_cell.length_b   1.000
_cell.length_c   1.000
_cell.angle_alpha   90.00
_cell.angle_beta   90.00
_cell.angle_gamma   90.00
#
_symmetry.space_group_name_H-M   'P 1'
#
loop_
_entity.id
_entity.type
_entity.pdbx_description
1 polymer ?
#
loop_
_entity_poly.entity_id
_entity_poly.type
_entity_poly.pdbx_seq_one_letter_code
_entity_poly.pdbx_strand_id
1 'polypeptide(L)'
;MERNTVLLRETEAFMRGELDNVTVSQNSIVLDLVQGSYVPYGCYTSAPISMPVFDALRVSWNAASPRGTAVEAQARVLVDGNWTPWVGFGKWSPYLHRESPAYQERGPVQRWPAHLQLDSKYATQAQLRIYLYSKDEKATPAVTLLGVSTHVVDVIPARGRPVNARLHLMPYAAARRTPALRPWMDLANCLASLTNRWGADLLPEEFAQVLRDWRAPDDCDPRNLSFAAAAAAQWGFPAWVAYGDLALLRAEARAGCGAVVGLQSSPEQIAAGAPERRFAAVRGFAAIDGSPKVLLCDPWASGNDFDCETDMPLDDFMVAWDNLALLMRQRKNNTSPLGRTRCSAWLRPVGTDAPGVYHMYINGEEHLLADDFCARGGVLAYSLPDAQPHATTAHRQFTYVEPAQGGILLERGDTPRKYTVYAIDSAGGMLVGDVTV
;
A
#
# COMPACT_ATOMS: atom_id res chain seq x y z
N MET A 1 0.12 -8.72 23.14
CA MET A 1 -0.77 -7.83 22.37
C MET A 1 -0.48 -6.43 22.85
N GLU A 2 -0.08 -5.55 21.95
CA GLU A 2 0.04 -4.13 22.29
C GLU A 2 -1.32 -3.61 22.68
N ARG A 3 -1.40 -2.89 23.81
CA ARG A 3 -2.69 -2.47 24.36
C ARG A 3 -3.41 -1.45 23.47
N ASN A 4 -2.72 -0.85 22.49
CA ASN A 4 -3.24 0.22 21.64
C ASN A 4 -3.61 -0.23 20.22
N THR A 5 -3.47 -1.51 19.86
CA THR A 5 -3.81 -2.00 18.52
C THR A 5 -4.68 -3.25 18.61
N VAL A 6 -5.83 -3.22 17.95
CA VAL A 6 -6.79 -4.34 17.89
C VAL A 6 -7.07 -4.68 16.44
N LEU A 7 -6.94 -5.97 16.11
CA LEU A 7 -7.20 -6.52 14.78
C LEU A 7 -8.37 -7.51 14.85
N LEU A 8 -9.47 -7.19 14.17
CA LEU A 8 -10.58 -8.10 13.94
C LEU A 8 -10.24 -8.90 12.67
N ARG A 9 -10.04 -10.21 12.84
CA ARG A 9 -9.70 -11.15 11.78
C ARG A 9 -10.17 -12.53 12.18
N GLU A 10 -10.38 -13.39 11.19
CA GLU A 10 -10.92 -14.74 11.38
C GLU A 10 -12.37 -14.76 11.85
N THR A 11 -13.01 -15.92 11.70
CA THR A 11 -14.46 -16.05 11.88
C THR A 11 -14.92 -15.63 13.27
N GLU A 12 -14.23 -16.06 14.32
CA GLU A 12 -14.63 -15.79 15.70
C GLU A 12 -14.66 -14.28 16.02
N ALA A 13 -13.68 -13.51 15.54
CA ALA A 13 -13.63 -12.08 15.82
C ALA A 13 -14.76 -11.32 15.10
N PHE A 14 -15.08 -11.70 13.87
CA PHE A 14 -16.17 -11.07 13.10
C PHE A 14 -17.56 -11.47 13.63
N MET A 15 -17.75 -12.70 14.10
CA MET A 15 -19.04 -13.13 14.65
C MET A 15 -19.45 -12.42 15.95
N ARG A 16 -18.55 -11.65 16.58
CA ARG A 16 -18.85 -10.82 17.78
C ARG A 16 -19.48 -9.47 17.43
N GLY A 17 -19.44 -9.06 16.17
CA GLY A 17 -20.09 -7.83 15.71
C GLY A 17 -21.49 -8.09 15.15
N GLU A 18 -22.14 -7.00 14.75
CA GLU A 18 -23.42 -7.00 14.05
C GLU A 18 -23.20 -7.13 12.55
N LEU A 19 -23.99 -8.00 11.92
CA LEU A 19 -23.96 -8.32 10.50
C LEU A 19 -25.29 -7.87 9.87
N ASP A 20 -25.25 -6.89 8.98
CA ASP A 20 -26.41 -6.39 8.23
C ASP A 20 -26.17 -6.59 6.73
N ASN A 21 -26.93 -7.48 6.09
CA ASN A 21 -26.77 -7.87 4.68
C ASN A 21 -25.36 -8.37 4.31
N VAL A 22 -24.67 -8.93 5.30
CA VAL A 22 -23.34 -9.54 5.18
C VAL A 22 -23.28 -10.83 6.00
N THR A 23 -22.40 -11.72 5.60
CA THR A 23 -22.10 -12.95 6.34
C THR A 23 -20.60 -13.17 6.45
N VAL A 24 -20.21 -14.01 7.40
CA VAL A 24 -18.82 -14.43 7.55
C VAL A 24 -18.61 -15.74 6.82
N SER A 25 -17.87 -15.71 5.72
CA SER A 25 -17.53 -16.87 4.90
C SER A 25 -16.03 -16.94 4.68
N GLN A 26 -15.44 -18.13 4.88
CA GLN A 26 -14.00 -18.37 4.71
C GLN A 26 -13.12 -17.32 5.43
N ASN A 27 -13.40 -17.06 6.71
CA ASN A 27 -12.70 -16.06 7.53
C ASN A 27 -12.78 -14.61 7.00
N SER A 28 -13.76 -14.31 6.16
CA SER A 28 -13.96 -12.98 5.57
C SER A 28 -15.40 -12.52 5.73
N ILE A 29 -15.61 -11.22 5.87
CA ILE A 29 -16.95 -10.61 5.72
C ILE A 29 -17.22 -10.44 4.22
N VAL A 30 -18.35 -10.94 3.76
CA VAL A 30 -18.84 -10.84 2.38
C VAL A 30 -20.31 -10.43 2.37
N LEU A 31 -20.81 -9.93 1.25
CA LEU A 31 -22.24 -9.64 1.05
C LEU A 31 -23.06 -10.93 1.11
N ASP A 32 -24.30 -10.84 1.59
CA ASP A 32 -25.22 -11.98 1.58
C ASP A 32 -25.58 -12.41 0.15
N LEU A 33 -25.69 -13.72 -0.06
CA LEU A 33 -26.10 -14.31 -1.33
C LEU A 33 -27.57 -14.72 -1.25
N VAL A 34 -28.43 -14.04 -2.02
CA VAL A 34 -29.87 -14.30 -2.07
C VAL A 34 -30.24 -14.80 -3.46
N GLN A 35 -30.82 -16.00 -3.55
CA GLN A 35 -31.24 -16.61 -4.83
C GLN A 35 -30.14 -16.65 -5.92
N GLY A 36 -28.87 -16.79 -5.50
CA GLY A 36 -27.73 -16.86 -6.42
C GLY A 36 -27.20 -15.51 -6.90
N SER A 37 -27.61 -14.40 -6.28
CA SER A 37 -27.09 -13.05 -6.50
C SER A 37 -26.70 -12.40 -5.17
N TYR A 38 -25.55 -11.74 -5.13
CA TYR A 38 -25.13 -10.97 -3.96
C TYR A 38 -26.00 -9.72 -3.82
N VAL A 39 -26.41 -9.40 -2.59
CA VAL A 39 -27.06 -8.12 -2.28
C VAL A 39 -26.12 -6.96 -2.64
N PRO A 40 -26.63 -5.80 -3.10
CA PRO A 40 -25.78 -4.73 -3.62
C PRO A 40 -24.99 -3.99 -2.53
N TYR A 41 -25.38 -4.15 -1.26
CA TYR A 41 -24.83 -3.41 -0.14
C TYR A 41 -25.05 -4.15 1.18
N GLY A 42 -24.09 -4.00 2.10
CA GLY A 42 -24.19 -4.47 3.47
C GLY A 42 -23.14 -3.85 4.38
N CYS A 43 -23.26 -4.11 5.68
CA CYS A 43 -22.45 -3.51 6.73
C CYS A 43 -22.09 -4.52 7.81
N TYR A 44 -20.82 -4.54 8.19
CA TYR A 44 -20.39 -5.11 9.46
C TYR A 44 -20.10 -4.00 10.46
N THR A 45 -20.61 -4.12 11.69
CA THR A 45 -20.31 -3.22 12.81
C THR A 45 -19.71 -4.00 13.98
N SER A 46 -18.51 -3.65 14.42
CA SER A 46 -17.86 -4.33 15.55
C SER A 46 -18.60 -4.07 16.86
N ALA A 47 -18.44 -4.96 17.83
CA ALA A 47 -18.68 -4.59 19.23
C ALA A 47 -17.80 -3.38 19.62
N PRO A 48 -18.20 -2.56 20.63
CA PRO A 48 -17.33 -1.54 21.21
C PRO A 48 -16.01 -2.14 21.71
N ILE A 49 -14.90 -1.49 21.38
CA ILE A 49 -13.55 -1.93 21.69
C ILE A 49 -13.01 -1.01 22.78
N SER A 50 -12.78 -1.55 23.97
CA SER A 50 -12.09 -0.81 25.03
C SER A 50 -10.63 -0.59 24.68
N MET A 51 -10.17 0.66 24.77
CA MET A 51 -8.80 1.06 24.48
C MET A 51 -8.21 1.82 25.67
N PRO A 52 -6.89 1.82 25.87
CA PRO A 52 -6.24 2.81 26.74
C PRO A 52 -6.61 4.23 26.31
N VAL A 53 -6.60 5.20 27.22
CA VAL A 53 -6.94 6.60 26.91
C VAL A 53 -6.11 7.11 25.73
N PHE A 54 -6.77 7.70 24.74
CA PHE A 54 -6.13 8.10 23.48
C PHE A 54 -6.69 9.41 22.93
N ASP A 55 -5.90 10.11 22.14
CA ASP A 55 -6.29 11.33 21.42
C ASP A 55 -6.39 11.12 19.89
N ALA A 56 -5.81 10.05 19.34
CA ALA A 56 -5.88 9.77 17.91
C ALA A 56 -6.13 8.30 17.61
N LEU A 57 -6.73 8.00 16.46
CA LEU A 57 -6.83 6.64 15.93
C LEU A 57 -6.58 6.57 14.44
N ARG A 58 -6.10 5.41 14.01
CA ARG A 58 -5.99 5.00 12.61
C ARG A 58 -6.71 3.69 12.40
N VAL A 59 -7.48 3.62 11.31
CA VAL A 59 -8.16 2.41 10.86
C VAL A 59 -7.36 1.79 9.73
N SER A 60 -7.30 0.46 9.69
CA SER A 60 -6.76 -0.29 8.57
C SER A 60 -7.68 -1.46 8.23
N TRP A 61 -7.72 -1.84 6.96
CA TRP A 61 -8.53 -2.96 6.51
C TRP A 61 -7.77 -3.75 5.45
N ASN A 62 -8.07 -5.03 5.33
CA ASN A 62 -7.58 -5.90 4.27
C ASN A 62 -8.80 -6.43 3.56
N ALA A 63 -8.91 -6.13 2.26
CA ALA A 63 -10.04 -6.57 1.48
C ALA A 63 -9.61 -6.98 0.08
N ALA A 64 -10.16 -8.09 -0.40
CA ALA A 64 -10.29 -8.33 -1.84
C ALA A 64 -11.42 -7.46 -2.35
N SER A 65 -11.17 -6.69 -3.41
CA SER A 65 -12.23 -5.95 -4.10
C SER A 65 -12.18 -6.24 -5.59
N PRO A 66 -12.95 -7.24 -6.07
CA PRO A 66 -13.16 -7.48 -7.50
C PRO A 66 -13.72 -6.25 -8.23
N ARG A 67 -13.60 -6.22 -9.56
CA ARG A 67 -14.18 -5.15 -10.39
C ARG A 67 -15.67 -5.02 -10.11
N GLY A 68 -16.15 -3.79 -9.98
CA GLY A 68 -17.56 -3.50 -9.65
C GLY A 68 -17.88 -3.54 -8.15
N THR A 69 -16.92 -3.89 -7.29
CA THR A 69 -17.09 -3.90 -5.83
C THR A 69 -16.27 -2.80 -5.16
N ALA A 70 -16.59 -2.47 -3.90
CA ALA A 70 -15.79 -1.57 -3.08
C ALA A 70 -16.04 -1.82 -1.59
N VAL A 71 -15.15 -1.31 -0.73
CA VAL A 71 -15.35 -1.25 0.72
C VAL A 71 -15.16 0.17 1.26
N GLU A 72 -15.75 0.48 2.41
CA GLU A 72 -15.56 1.77 3.08
C GLU A 72 -15.52 1.57 4.60
N ALA A 73 -14.34 1.76 5.19
CA ALA A 73 -14.18 1.68 6.63
C ALA A 73 -14.56 3.00 7.30
N GLN A 74 -15.21 2.88 8.45
CA GLN A 74 -15.57 4.00 9.31
C GLN A 74 -15.30 3.67 10.78
N ALA A 75 -15.11 4.70 11.58
CA ALA A 75 -14.95 4.58 13.02
C ALA A 75 -15.73 5.65 13.77
N ARG A 76 -15.99 5.39 15.05
CA ARG A 76 -16.39 6.39 16.03
C ARG A 76 -15.70 6.11 17.35
N VAL A 77 -15.65 7.11 18.21
CA VAL A 77 -14.97 7.04 19.50
C VAL A 77 -15.89 7.48 20.62
N LEU A 78 -15.64 6.97 21.83
CA LEU A 78 -16.38 7.34 23.03
C LEU A 78 -15.60 8.44 23.78
N VAL A 79 -16.15 9.66 23.77
CA VAL A 79 -15.60 10.85 24.43
C VAL A 79 -16.60 11.32 25.47
N ASP A 80 -16.16 11.52 26.72
CA ASP A 80 -17.00 11.98 27.83
C ASP A 80 -18.33 11.19 27.96
N GLY A 81 -18.26 9.86 27.79
CA GLY A 81 -19.42 8.97 27.86
C GLY A 81 -20.37 9.01 26.66
N ASN A 82 -20.06 9.78 25.62
CA ASN A 82 -20.89 9.92 24.42
C ASN A 82 -20.15 9.44 23.17
N TRP A 83 -20.85 8.71 22.30
CA TRP A 83 -20.30 8.31 21.01
C TRP A 83 -20.27 9.51 20.06
N THR A 84 -19.13 9.72 19.41
CA THR A 84 -19.05 10.65 18.28
C THR A 84 -19.90 10.15 17.11
N PRO A 85 -20.24 11.02 16.15
CA PRO A 85 -20.68 10.58 14.84
C PRO A 85 -19.66 9.63 14.20
N TRP A 86 -20.14 8.76 13.31
CA TRP A 86 -19.28 7.94 12.48
C TRP A 86 -18.49 8.80 11.50
N VAL A 87 -17.19 8.56 11.40
CA VAL A 87 -16.30 9.15 10.40
C VAL A 87 -15.81 8.08 9.44
N GLY A 88 -15.90 8.33 8.13
CA GLY A 88 -15.37 7.43 7.11
C GLY A 88 -13.97 7.81 6.65
N PHE A 89 -13.24 6.84 6.11
CA PHE A 89 -11.85 6.98 5.64
C PHE A 89 -11.71 6.79 4.11
N GLY A 90 -12.81 6.98 3.37
CA GLY A 90 -12.85 6.87 1.92
C GLY A 90 -13.27 5.48 1.42
N LYS A 91 -13.92 5.46 0.26
CA LYS A 91 -14.23 4.21 -0.45
C LYS A 91 -12.97 3.70 -1.12
N TRP A 92 -12.73 2.40 -0.99
CA TRP A 92 -11.54 1.76 -1.52
C TRP A 92 -11.89 0.57 -2.41
N SER A 93 -11.26 0.56 -3.58
CA SER A 93 -11.15 -0.55 -4.52
C SER A 93 -9.96 -0.23 -5.45
N PRO A 94 -9.24 -1.23 -5.97
CA PRO A 94 -8.28 -1.01 -7.05
C PRO A 94 -8.93 -0.37 -8.29
N TYR A 95 -10.23 -0.64 -8.53
CA TYR A 95 -10.95 -0.21 -9.73
C TYR A 95 -11.70 1.11 -9.58
N LEU A 96 -11.48 1.82 -8.47
CA LEU A 96 -12.04 3.14 -8.23
C LEU A 96 -10.97 4.22 -8.33
N HIS A 97 -11.42 5.40 -8.73
CA HIS A 97 -10.75 6.66 -8.40
C HIS A 97 -10.96 6.92 -6.91
N ARG A 98 -10.25 6.15 -6.08
CA ARG A 98 -10.44 6.13 -4.62
C ARG A 98 -9.90 7.40 -4.01
N GLU A 99 -10.68 7.99 -3.12
CA GLU A 99 -10.37 9.26 -2.48
C GLU A 99 -10.65 9.11 -0.99
N SER A 100 -9.66 9.50 -0.18
CA SER A 100 -9.90 9.76 1.23
C SER A 100 -10.73 11.03 1.42
N PRO A 101 -11.40 11.19 2.57
CA PRO A 101 -12.10 12.44 2.84
C PRO A 101 -11.15 13.62 2.98
N ALA A 102 -11.62 14.81 2.59
CA ALA A 102 -10.97 16.06 2.99
C ALA A 102 -10.99 16.24 4.52
N TYR A 103 -10.03 17.01 5.02
CA TYR A 103 -9.99 17.44 6.41
C TYR A 103 -11.33 18.08 6.82
N GLN A 104 -11.83 17.70 7.99
CA GLN A 104 -13.02 18.30 8.57
C GLN A 104 -12.92 18.34 10.09
N GLU A 105 -13.26 19.49 10.66
CA GLU A 105 -13.40 19.69 12.09
C GLU A 105 -14.88 19.71 12.49
N ARG A 106 -15.22 18.99 13.55
CA ARG A 106 -16.57 18.98 14.12
C ARG A 106 -16.51 18.81 15.64
N GLY A 107 -16.57 19.94 16.35
CA GLY A 107 -16.36 19.94 17.79
C GLY A 107 -14.97 19.37 18.10
N PRO A 108 -14.82 18.43 19.05
CA PRO A 108 -13.51 17.88 19.38
C PRO A 108 -12.97 16.89 18.33
N VAL A 109 -13.76 16.53 17.32
CA VAL A 109 -13.36 15.52 16.31
C VAL A 109 -12.77 16.22 15.09
N GLN A 110 -11.49 15.98 14.84
CA GLN A 110 -10.80 16.33 13.61
C GLN A 110 -10.64 15.08 12.74
N ARG A 111 -11.37 15.02 11.63
CA ARG A 111 -11.24 13.95 10.64
C ARG A 111 -10.20 14.35 9.62
N TRP A 112 -9.05 13.72 9.68
CA TRP A 112 -8.01 13.80 8.66
C TRP A 112 -8.20 12.69 7.62
N PRO A 113 -7.58 12.81 6.44
CA PRO A 113 -7.68 11.79 5.39
C PRO A 113 -7.40 10.34 5.82
N ALA A 114 -6.41 10.15 6.67
CA ALA A 114 -5.90 8.82 7.06
C ALA A 114 -6.03 8.52 8.57
N HIS A 115 -6.60 9.43 9.37
CA HIS A 115 -6.75 9.26 10.82
C HIS A 115 -7.85 10.16 11.39
N LEU A 116 -8.32 9.82 12.59
CA LEU A 116 -9.13 10.72 13.41
C LEU A 116 -8.24 11.22 14.54
N GLN A 117 -8.29 12.51 14.80
CA GLN A 117 -7.65 13.19 15.92
C GLN A 117 -8.73 13.84 16.79
N LEU A 118 -8.47 13.88 18.10
CA LEU A 118 -9.26 14.60 19.07
C LEU A 118 -8.49 15.85 19.50
N ASP A 119 -9.16 16.99 19.44
CA ASP A 119 -8.65 18.23 19.99
C ASP A 119 -9.17 18.41 21.43
N SER A 120 -8.24 18.63 22.36
CA SER A 120 -8.51 18.94 23.76
C SER A 120 -9.43 17.96 24.50
N LYS A 121 -9.56 16.73 23.96
CA LYS A 121 -10.40 15.64 24.46
C LYS A 121 -9.69 14.31 24.27
N TYR A 122 -10.12 13.32 25.06
CA TYR A 122 -9.63 11.96 24.96
C TYR A 122 -10.78 10.98 24.84
N ALA A 123 -10.50 9.84 24.21
CA ALA A 123 -11.41 8.72 24.09
C ALA A 123 -10.91 7.50 24.87
N THR A 124 -11.86 6.62 25.20
CA THR A 124 -11.60 5.38 25.96
C THR A 124 -12.09 4.13 25.24
N GLN A 125 -12.88 4.31 24.18
CA GLN A 125 -13.35 3.22 23.33
C GLN A 125 -13.36 3.66 21.88
N ALA A 126 -13.19 2.70 20.99
CA ALA A 126 -13.43 2.83 19.56
C ALA A 126 -14.49 1.82 19.13
N GLN A 127 -15.21 2.13 18.06
CA GLN A 127 -16.05 1.16 17.37
C GLN A 127 -15.82 1.30 15.87
N LEU A 128 -15.74 0.17 15.18
CA LEU A 128 -15.45 0.11 13.75
C LEU A 128 -16.70 -0.37 13.02
N ARG A 129 -16.90 0.15 11.81
CA ARG A 129 -17.81 -0.44 10.84
C ARG A 129 -17.18 -0.44 9.47
N ILE A 130 -17.53 -1.42 8.65
CA ILE A 130 -17.09 -1.47 7.25
C ILE A 130 -18.29 -1.78 6.36
N TYR A 131 -18.47 -0.93 5.36
CA TYR A 131 -19.47 -1.12 4.32
C TYR A 131 -18.89 -1.90 3.17
N LEU A 132 -19.68 -2.80 2.61
CA LEU A 132 -19.40 -3.55 1.40
C LEU A 132 -20.39 -3.09 0.33
N TYR A 133 -19.89 -2.87 -0.89
CA TYR A 133 -20.70 -2.45 -2.03
C TYR A 133 -20.43 -3.37 -3.21
N SER A 134 -21.47 -3.71 -3.97
CA SER A 134 -21.35 -4.37 -5.26
C SER A 134 -22.30 -3.79 -6.30
N LYS A 135 -21.78 -3.56 -7.50
CA LYS A 135 -22.56 -3.31 -8.72
C LYS A 135 -22.63 -4.55 -9.63
N ASP A 136 -22.00 -5.65 -9.22
CA ASP A 136 -21.99 -6.92 -9.91
C ASP A 136 -22.61 -7.97 -8.99
N GLU A 137 -23.81 -8.44 -9.33
CA GLU A 137 -24.54 -9.42 -8.54
C GLU A 137 -23.82 -10.78 -8.40
N LYS A 138 -22.76 -11.02 -9.18
CA LYS A 138 -21.94 -12.25 -9.11
C LYS A 138 -20.62 -12.05 -8.36
N ALA A 139 -20.31 -10.84 -7.90
CA ALA A 139 -19.09 -10.53 -7.17
C ALA A 139 -19.38 -9.84 -5.83
N THR A 140 -18.63 -10.22 -4.80
CA THR A 140 -18.63 -9.56 -3.49
C THR A 140 -17.21 -9.14 -3.14
N PRO A 141 -16.99 -7.98 -2.50
CA PRO A 141 -15.75 -7.75 -1.79
C PRO A 141 -15.64 -8.72 -0.61
N ALA A 142 -14.42 -9.04 -0.19
CA ALA A 142 -14.16 -9.92 0.94
C ALA A 142 -13.18 -9.27 1.92
N VAL A 143 -13.65 -8.90 3.11
CA VAL A 143 -12.84 -8.25 4.15
C VAL A 143 -12.26 -9.30 5.09
N THR A 144 -10.93 -9.45 5.09
CA THR A 144 -10.20 -10.45 5.91
C THR A 144 -9.62 -9.88 7.20
N LEU A 145 -9.46 -8.55 7.27
CA LEU A 145 -9.01 -7.84 8.46
C LEU A 145 -9.68 -6.48 8.54
N LEU A 146 -10.13 -6.10 9.73
CA LEU A 146 -10.50 -4.75 10.10
C LEU A 146 -9.82 -4.41 11.43
N GLY A 147 -8.98 -3.38 11.45
CA GLY A 147 -8.13 -3.06 12.58
C GLY A 147 -8.17 -1.60 12.95
N VAL A 148 -7.84 -1.32 14.21
CA VAL A 148 -7.66 0.03 14.74
C VAL A 148 -6.41 0.08 15.59
N SER A 149 -5.67 1.18 15.47
CA SER A 149 -4.58 1.53 16.36
C SER A 149 -4.75 2.94 16.90
N THR A 150 -4.44 3.16 18.18
CA THR A 150 -4.64 4.44 18.86
C THR A 150 -3.33 5.05 19.35
N HIS A 151 -3.23 6.37 19.26
CA HIS A 151 -2.18 7.15 19.91
C HIS A 151 -2.55 7.31 21.39
N VAL A 152 -1.93 6.49 22.24
CA VAL A 152 -2.22 6.46 23.67
C VAL A 152 -1.51 7.60 24.37
N VAL A 153 -2.23 8.31 25.23
CA VAL A 153 -1.71 9.47 25.97
C VAL A 153 -1.16 9.04 27.33
N ASP A 154 -0.29 9.86 27.91
CA ASP A 154 0.32 9.66 29.23
C ASP A 154 1.04 8.31 29.42
N VAL A 155 1.64 7.80 28.34
CA VAL A 155 2.43 6.56 28.35
C VAL A 155 3.87 6.84 27.96
N ILE A 156 4.81 6.26 28.69
CA ILE A 156 6.23 6.24 28.31
C ILE A 156 6.41 5.15 27.24
N PRO A 157 6.80 5.50 26.00
CA PRO A 157 6.97 4.52 24.93
C PRO A 157 7.99 3.44 25.32
N ALA A 158 7.65 2.17 25.12
CA ALA A 158 8.55 1.10 25.47
C ALA A 158 9.71 1.02 24.46
N ARG A 159 10.94 0.90 24.98
CA ARG A 159 12.11 0.64 24.12
C ARG A 159 12.28 -0.82 23.75
N GLY A 160 11.73 -1.73 24.56
CA GLY A 160 11.94 -3.17 24.43
C GLY A 160 13.40 -3.59 24.61
N ARG A 161 13.66 -4.90 24.67
CA ARG A 161 15.04 -5.41 24.70
C ARG A 161 15.75 -5.09 23.38
N PRO A 162 17.06 -4.81 23.35
CA PRO A 162 17.82 -4.72 22.11
C PRO A 162 17.69 -6.00 21.26
N VAL A 163 17.86 -5.85 19.95
CA VAL A 163 17.88 -6.96 18.99
C VAL A 163 19.00 -6.70 18.00
N ASN A 164 19.74 -7.74 17.63
CA ASN A 164 20.67 -7.72 16.50
C ASN A 164 20.09 -8.65 15.44
N ALA A 165 19.38 -8.07 14.48
CA ALA A 165 18.69 -8.79 13.42
C ALA A 165 18.77 -7.96 12.15
N ARG A 166 19.08 -8.62 11.03
CA ARG A 166 19.16 -8.01 9.71
C ARG A 166 18.36 -8.85 8.73
N LEU A 167 17.33 -8.25 8.15
CA LEU A 167 16.56 -8.82 7.07
C LEU A 167 17.22 -8.43 5.75
N HIS A 168 17.24 -9.37 4.80
CA HIS A 168 17.53 -9.04 3.42
C HIS A 168 16.23 -8.54 2.77
N LEU A 169 16.16 -7.23 2.59
CA LEU A 169 15.11 -6.56 1.83
C LEU A 169 15.69 -6.09 0.50
N MET A 170 14.82 -5.88 -0.50
CA MET A 170 15.24 -5.36 -1.80
C MET A 170 15.19 -3.83 -1.76
N PRO A 171 16.32 -3.12 -1.86
CA PRO A 171 16.32 -1.66 -1.82
C PRO A 171 15.92 -1.08 -3.18
N TYR A 172 15.06 -0.06 -3.18
CA TYR A 172 14.58 0.59 -4.40
C TYR A 172 14.66 2.10 -4.27
N ALA A 173 15.40 2.74 -5.17
CA ALA A 173 15.52 4.18 -5.29
C ALA A 173 14.25 4.75 -5.92
N ALA A 174 13.72 5.81 -5.33
CA ALA A 174 12.54 6.48 -5.86
C ALA A 174 12.88 7.32 -7.12
N ALA A 175 14.15 7.63 -7.36
CA ALA A 175 14.62 8.33 -8.56
C ALA A 175 14.61 7.47 -9.83
N ARG A 176 14.57 6.13 -9.72
CA ARG A 176 14.53 5.20 -10.88
C ARG A 176 13.10 4.88 -11.34
N ARG A 177 12.11 5.47 -10.69
CA ARG A 177 10.69 5.16 -10.84
C ARG A 177 9.98 6.20 -11.69
N THR A 178 8.77 5.87 -12.16
CA THR A 178 7.99 6.78 -13.00
C THR A 178 7.76 8.14 -12.30
N PRO A 179 8.06 9.27 -12.95
CA PRO A 179 7.79 10.59 -12.39
C PRO A 179 6.30 10.84 -12.11
N ALA A 180 5.40 10.22 -12.89
CA ALA A 180 3.95 10.41 -12.76
C ALA A 180 3.39 9.93 -11.41
N LEU A 181 4.08 9.00 -10.74
CA LEU A 181 3.67 8.45 -9.45
C LEU A 181 4.60 8.87 -8.31
N ARG A 182 5.49 9.85 -8.54
CA ARG A 182 6.49 10.32 -7.58
C ARG A 182 5.93 10.60 -6.17
N PRO A 183 4.75 11.23 -5.99
CA PRO A 183 4.23 11.55 -4.65
C PRO A 183 3.95 10.33 -3.76
N TRP A 184 3.75 9.14 -4.34
CA TRP A 184 3.42 7.90 -3.61
C TRP A 184 4.55 6.88 -3.60
N MET A 185 5.63 7.16 -4.33
CA MET A 185 6.58 6.15 -4.75
C MET A 185 7.48 5.64 -3.62
N ASP A 186 7.77 6.45 -2.62
CA ASP A 186 8.58 5.99 -1.47
C ASP A 186 7.83 4.93 -0.64
N LEU A 187 6.55 5.17 -0.37
CA LEU A 187 5.67 4.20 0.28
C LEU A 187 5.53 2.93 -0.58
N ALA A 188 5.34 3.08 -1.89
CA ALA A 188 5.24 1.96 -2.82
C ALA A 188 6.55 1.14 -2.91
N ASN A 189 7.70 1.80 -2.94
CA ASN A 189 9.02 1.17 -2.89
C ASN A 189 9.19 0.36 -1.61
N CYS A 190 8.75 0.89 -0.46
CA CYS A 190 8.82 0.17 0.81
C CYS A 190 7.91 -1.08 0.81
N LEU A 191 6.70 -1.00 0.27
CA LEU A 191 5.81 -2.18 0.13
C LEU A 191 6.40 -3.22 -0.82
N ALA A 192 6.91 -2.81 -1.97
CA ALA A 192 7.59 -3.71 -2.92
C ALA A 192 8.81 -4.38 -2.26
N SER A 193 9.60 -3.62 -1.50
CA SER A 193 10.76 -4.13 -0.75
C SER A 193 10.38 -5.24 0.24
N LEU A 194 9.33 -5.00 1.04
CA LEU A 194 8.83 -5.97 2.02
C LEU A 194 8.23 -7.22 1.38
N THR A 195 7.59 -7.10 0.22
CA THR A 195 6.91 -8.23 -0.44
C THR A 195 7.84 -9.04 -1.33
N ASN A 196 8.77 -8.37 -2.01
CA ASN A 196 9.68 -9.03 -2.94
C ASN A 196 10.71 -9.92 -2.24
N ARG A 197 11.06 -9.64 -0.98
CA ARG A 197 11.85 -10.56 -0.15
C ARG A 197 11.25 -11.96 -0.04
N TRP A 198 9.93 -12.06 -0.21
CA TRP A 198 9.15 -13.30 -0.17
C TRP A 198 8.86 -13.84 -1.58
N GLY A 199 9.56 -13.34 -2.60
CA GLY A 199 9.43 -13.80 -3.99
C GLY A 199 8.17 -13.31 -4.71
N ALA A 200 7.55 -12.22 -4.25
CA ALA A 200 6.36 -11.66 -4.90
C ALA A 200 6.64 -11.14 -6.32
N ASP A 201 7.85 -10.61 -6.51
CA ASP A 201 8.31 -9.94 -7.73
C ASP A 201 7.33 -8.89 -8.24
N LEU A 202 6.86 -7.97 -7.39
CA LEU A 202 5.98 -6.85 -7.72
C LEU A 202 6.79 -5.59 -8.03
N LEU A 203 6.29 -4.74 -8.93
CA LEU A 203 6.84 -3.43 -9.19
C LEU A 203 6.31 -2.40 -8.18
N PRO A 204 7.13 -1.41 -7.74
CA PRO A 204 6.61 -0.27 -6.99
C PRO A 204 5.48 0.47 -7.71
N GLU A 205 5.51 0.54 -9.04
CA GLU A 205 4.46 1.14 -9.86
C GLU A 205 3.11 0.42 -9.68
N GLU A 206 3.09 -0.92 -9.59
CA GLU A 206 1.86 -1.68 -9.31
C GLU A 206 1.27 -1.28 -7.94
N PHE A 207 2.11 -1.15 -6.91
CA PHE A 207 1.68 -0.70 -5.59
C PHE A 207 1.20 0.76 -5.59
N ALA A 208 1.95 1.66 -6.23
CA ALA A 208 1.61 3.06 -6.32
C ALA A 208 0.23 3.24 -6.96
N GLN A 209 -0.09 2.49 -8.02
CA GLN A 209 -1.41 2.52 -8.66
C GLN A 209 -2.56 2.06 -7.76
N VAL A 210 -2.31 1.22 -6.75
CA VAL A 210 -3.36 0.66 -5.87
C VAL A 210 -3.44 1.34 -4.51
N LEU A 211 -2.37 2.00 -4.06
CA LEU A 211 -2.37 2.79 -2.83
C LEU A 211 -2.63 4.28 -3.07
N ARG A 212 -2.43 4.77 -4.31
CA ARG A 212 -2.65 6.18 -4.69
C ARG A 212 -4.00 6.66 -4.21
N ASP A 213 -3.97 7.76 -3.47
CA ASP A 213 -5.13 8.53 -3.08
C ASP A 213 -5.37 9.57 -4.17
N TRP A 214 -6.53 9.51 -4.82
CA TRP A 214 -6.86 10.41 -5.92
C TRP A 214 -7.47 11.74 -5.45
N ARG A 215 -7.51 11.96 -4.13
CA ARG A 215 -7.92 13.24 -3.53
C ARG A 215 -7.19 14.38 -4.23
N ALA A 216 -7.93 15.44 -4.58
CA ALA A 216 -7.34 16.65 -5.13
C ALA A 216 -6.21 17.16 -4.21
N PRO A 217 -5.08 17.64 -4.75
CA PRO A 217 -3.98 18.14 -3.94
C PRO A 217 -4.46 19.19 -2.94
N ASP A 218 -4.10 19.00 -1.67
CA ASP A 218 -4.37 19.87 -0.54
C ASP A 218 -3.16 19.85 0.39
N ASP A 219 -3.24 20.53 1.55
CA ASP A 219 -2.14 20.61 2.52
C ASP A 219 -1.90 19.29 3.29
N CYS A 220 -2.64 18.22 2.99
CA CYS A 220 -2.49 16.92 3.63
C CYS A 220 -1.59 15.99 2.81
N ASP A 221 -0.79 15.16 3.49
CA ASP A 221 0.07 14.15 2.85
C ASP A 221 -0.76 13.24 1.92
N PRO A 222 -0.37 13.09 0.63
CA PRO A 222 -1.11 12.26 -0.33
C PRO A 222 -0.90 10.75 -0.09
N ARG A 223 0.04 10.35 0.77
CA ARG A 223 0.34 8.95 1.08
C ARG A 223 -0.54 8.42 2.21
N ASN A 224 -1.56 7.66 1.83
CA ASN A 224 -2.51 7.08 2.76
C ASN A 224 -2.09 5.66 3.20
N LEU A 225 -1.66 5.51 4.47
CA LEU A 225 -1.23 4.23 5.02
C LEU A 225 -2.34 3.17 5.10
N SER A 226 -3.59 3.59 5.25
CA SER A 226 -4.74 2.67 5.27
C SER A 226 -4.99 2.08 3.87
N PHE A 227 -4.87 2.90 2.83
CA PHE A 227 -4.92 2.43 1.44
C PHE A 227 -3.70 1.57 1.09
N ALA A 228 -2.52 1.87 1.62
CA ALA A 228 -1.33 1.04 1.48
C ALA A 228 -1.50 -0.35 2.13
N ALA A 229 -2.11 -0.42 3.32
CA ALA A 229 -2.44 -1.69 3.96
C ALA A 229 -3.45 -2.51 3.13
N ALA A 230 -4.49 -1.85 2.59
CA ALA A 230 -5.45 -2.48 1.70
C ALA A 230 -4.81 -2.93 0.37
N ALA A 231 -3.88 -2.15 -0.18
CA ALA A 231 -3.12 -2.49 -1.38
C ALA A 231 -2.27 -3.75 -1.14
N ALA A 232 -1.49 -3.83 -0.06
CA ALA A 232 -0.74 -5.04 0.29
C ALA A 232 -1.64 -6.29 0.38
N ALA A 233 -2.82 -6.14 0.97
CA ALA A 233 -3.80 -7.21 1.09
C ALA A 233 -4.34 -7.71 -0.26
N GLN A 234 -4.43 -6.85 -1.28
CA GLN A 234 -4.85 -7.24 -2.63
C GLN A 234 -3.94 -8.33 -3.22
N TRP A 235 -2.64 -8.33 -2.89
CA TRP A 235 -1.69 -9.38 -3.28
C TRP A 235 -1.51 -10.49 -2.22
N GLY A 236 -2.38 -10.51 -1.21
CA GLY A 236 -2.46 -11.54 -0.17
C GLY A 236 -1.56 -11.29 1.04
N PHE A 237 -0.88 -10.15 1.15
CA PHE A 237 -0.03 -9.82 2.29
C PHE A 237 -0.84 -9.12 3.38
N PRO A 238 -1.08 -9.77 4.55
CA PRO A 238 -1.81 -9.11 5.62
C PRO A 238 -1.00 -7.92 6.14
N ALA A 239 -1.62 -6.75 6.21
CA ALA A 239 -0.96 -5.51 6.61
C ALA A 239 -1.87 -4.62 7.46
N TRP A 240 -1.31 -3.85 8.37
CA TRP A 240 -2.07 -2.91 9.18
C TRP A 240 -1.20 -1.76 9.66
N VAL A 241 -1.84 -0.66 10.05
CA VAL A 241 -1.16 0.52 10.56
C VAL A 241 -1.20 0.49 12.09
N ALA A 242 -0.07 0.79 12.72
CA ALA A 242 0.08 0.86 14.17
C ALA A 242 0.74 2.18 14.57
N TYR A 243 0.20 2.83 15.61
CA TYR A 243 1.00 3.67 16.47
C TYR A 243 1.93 2.76 17.28
N GLY A 244 3.23 2.94 17.09
CA GLY A 244 4.26 2.04 17.55
C GLY A 244 5.30 2.72 18.42
N ASP A 245 5.96 1.90 19.23
CA ASP A 245 7.19 2.26 19.93
C ASP A 245 8.36 1.40 19.43
N LEU A 246 9.54 1.66 19.98
CA LEU A 246 10.72 0.89 19.58
C LEU A 246 10.62 -0.59 19.99
N ALA A 247 9.84 -0.92 21.02
CA ALA A 247 9.59 -2.32 21.39
C ALA A 247 8.82 -3.04 20.29
N LEU A 248 7.83 -2.40 19.67
CA LEU A 248 7.10 -2.91 18.50
C LEU A 248 8.06 -3.25 17.37
N LEU A 249 8.82 -2.27 16.88
CA LEU A 249 9.71 -2.48 15.72
C LEU A 249 10.75 -3.57 16.00
N ARG A 250 11.24 -3.67 17.24
CA ARG A 250 12.16 -4.75 17.63
C ARG A 250 11.47 -6.11 17.73
N ALA A 251 10.20 -6.17 18.12
CA ALA A 251 9.41 -7.40 18.08
C ALA A 251 9.18 -7.86 16.63
N GLU A 252 8.89 -6.95 15.71
CA GLU A 252 8.79 -7.24 14.28
C GLU A 252 10.10 -7.81 13.73
N ALA A 253 11.23 -7.15 14.00
CA ALA A 253 12.55 -7.62 13.58
C ALA A 253 12.86 -9.03 14.13
N ARG A 254 12.51 -9.32 15.39
CA ARG A 254 12.65 -10.68 15.97
C ARG A 254 11.77 -11.71 15.29
N ALA A 255 10.56 -11.31 14.88
CA ALA A 255 9.64 -12.16 14.13
C ALA A 255 10.06 -12.33 12.66
N GLY A 256 11.21 -11.79 12.25
CA GLY A 256 11.68 -11.83 10.87
C GLY A 256 10.85 -10.94 9.93
N CYS A 257 10.09 -9.99 10.46
CA CYS A 257 9.22 -9.07 9.73
C CYS A 257 9.84 -7.67 9.67
N GLY A 258 9.79 -7.05 8.49
CA GLY A 258 10.12 -5.63 8.35
C GLY A 258 8.88 -4.76 8.55
N ALA A 259 9.08 -3.45 8.66
CA ALA A 259 8.00 -2.47 8.81
C ALA A 259 8.28 -1.25 7.94
N VAL A 260 7.23 -0.60 7.43
CA VAL A 260 7.36 0.72 6.80
C VAL A 260 7.12 1.79 7.85
N VAL A 261 7.98 2.79 7.93
CA VAL A 261 7.89 3.88 8.92
C VAL A 261 7.92 5.25 8.23
N GLY A 262 7.25 6.23 8.83
CA GLY A 262 7.30 7.63 8.42
C GLY A 262 8.44 8.35 9.13
N LEU A 263 9.33 9.00 8.37
CA LEU A 263 10.44 9.78 8.89
C LEU A 263 10.28 11.24 8.47
N GLN A 264 10.47 12.16 9.41
CA GLN A 264 10.70 13.56 9.08
C GLN A 264 12.06 13.69 8.41
N SER A 265 12.10 14.38 7.27
CA SER A 265 13.32 14.67 6.55
C SER A 265 14.08 15.81 7.20
N SER A 266 15.41 15.74 7.21
CA SER A 266 16.23 16.88 7.64
C SER A 266 16.14 18.02 6.61
N PRO A 267 16.48 19.28 7.00
CA PRO A 267 16.53 20.39 6.06
C PRO A 267 17.42 20.12 4.84
N GLU A 268 18.54 19.42 5.02
CA GLU A 268 19.46 19.04 3.92
C GLU A 268 18.81 18.03 2.97
N GLN A 269 18.06 17.07 3.50
CA GLN A 269 17.33 16.10 2.69
C GLN A 269 16.23 16.78 1.86
N ILE A 270 15.51 17.74 2.46
CA ILE A 270 14.49 18.54 1.76
C ILE A 270 15.14 19.37 0.66
N ALA A 271 16.27 20.02 0.94
CA ALA A 271 17.04 20.76 -0.06
C ALA A 271 17.54 19.87 -1.22
N ALA A 272 17.81 18.58 -0.94
CA ALA A 272 18.15 17.58 -1.95
C ALA A 272 16.91 16.99 -2.69
N GLY A 273 15.71 17.48 -2.39
CA GLY A 273 14.46 17.14 -3.09
C GLY A 273 13.60 16.06 -2.40
N ALA A 274 13.94 15.61 -1.19
CA ALA A 274 13.08 14.73 -0.42
C ALA A 274 11.82 15.47 0.09
N PRO A 275 10.67 14.79 0.23
CA PRO A 275 9.49 15.37 0.85
C PRO A 275 9.73 15.61 2.34
N GLU A 276 9.00 16.54 2.96
CA GLU A 276 9.09 16.85 4.40
C GLU A 276 8.93 15.61 5.27
N ARG A 277 8.00 14.73 4.89
CA ARG A 277 7.84 13.39 5.44
C ARG A 277 8.12 12.38 4.36
N ARG A 278 8.97 11.39 4.62
CA ARG A 278 9.33 10.30 3.70
C ARG A 278 9.13 8.95 4.35
N PHE A 279 8.91 7.92 3.54
CA PHE A 279 8.79 6.54 4.02
C PHE A 279 10.07 5.74 3.78
N ALA A 280 10.44 4.93 4.77
CA ALA A 280 11.52 3.97 4.67
C ALA A 280 11.10 2.60 5.23
N ALA A 281 11.71 1.53 4.75
CA ALA A 281 11.50 0.18 5.28
C ALA A 281 12.57 -0.15 6.33
N VAL A 282 12.14 -0.40 7.57
CA VAL A 282 13.00 -0.96 8.62
C VAL A 282 13.29 -2.42 8.30
N ARG A 283 14.57 -2.71 8.06
CA ARG A 283 15.07 -4.06 7.79
C ARG A 283 15.77 -4.68 8.98
N GLY A 284 15.90 -3.97 10.11
CA GLY A 284 16.49 -4.55 11.31
C GLY A 284 17.19 -3.55 12.21
N PHE A 285 17.97 -4.08 13.14
CA PHE A 285 18.76 -3.33 14.11
C PHE A 285 20.10 -4.02 14.28
N ALA A 286 21.16 -3.24 14.44
CA ALA A 286 22.51 -3.75 14.67
C ALA A 286 23.27 -2.81 15.60
N ALA A 287 24.34 -3.31 16.21
CA ALA A 287 25.38 -2.47 16.77
C ALA A 287 26.52 -2.38 15.75
N ILE A 288 26.76 -1.18 15.22
CA ILE A 288 27.82 -0.92 14.24
C ILE A 288 28.80 0.02 14.93
N ASP A 289 30.07 -0.41 15.04
CA ASP A 289 31.13 0.31 15.77
C ASP A 289 30.75 0.69 17.22
N GLY A 290 30.04 -0.23 17.89
CA GLY A 290 29.57 -0.04 19.27
C GLY A 290 28.33 0.85 19.41
N SER A 291 27.84 1.47 18.33
CA SER A 291 26.66 2.32 18.35
C SER A 291 25.41 1.57 17.89
N PRO A 292 24.27 1.66 18.60
CA PRO A 292 23.02 1.06 18.15
C PRO A 292 22.48 1.81 16.94
N LYS A 293 22.18 1.08 15.87
CA LYS A 293 21.63 1.62 14.63
C LYS A 293 20.36 0.90 14.21
N VAL A 294 19.48 1.63 13.55
CA VAL A 294 18.37 1.09 12.77
C VAL A 294 18.85 0.88 11.35
N LEU A 295 18.58 -0.30 10.79
CA LEU A 295 18.90 -0.62 9.41
C LEU A 295 17.68 -0.31 8.54
N LEU A 296 17.89 0.40 7.43
CA LEU A 296 16.82 0.87 6.55
C LEU A 296 17.04 0.45 5.10
N CYS A 297 15.94 0.33 4.36
CA CYS A 297 15.89 0.57 2.92
C CYS A 297 15.16 1.89 2.73
N ASP A 298 15.90 2.94 2.38
CA ASP A 298 15.42 4.31 2.28
C ASP A 298 15.38 4.76 0.80
N PRO A 299 14.20 4.84 0.17
CA PRO A 299 14.07 5.19 -1.24
C PRO A 299 14.63 6.56 -1.65
N TRP A 300 14.93 7.43 -0.68
CA TRP A 300 15.45 8.77 -0.89
C TRP A 300 16.95 8.90 -0.59
N ALA A 301 17.61 7.83 -0.13
CA ALA A 301 19.02 7.88 0.23
C ALA A 301 19.97 8.00 -0.97
N SER A 302 19.59 7.47 -2.13
CA SER A 302 20.41 7.51 -3.35
C SER A 302 19.56 7.46 -4.62
N GLY A 303 20.16 7.85 -5.75
CA GLY A 303 19.61 7.61 -7.08
C GLY A 303 19.79 6.17 -7.58
N ASN A 304 20.63 5.38 -6.91
CA ASN A 304 20.87 3.97 -7.21
C ASN A 304 20.13 3.07 -6.21
N ASP A 305 19.49 2.00 -6.71
CA ASP A 305 18.72 1.07 -5.88
C ASP A 305 19.55 0.47 -4.74
N PHE A 306 20.77 -0.02 -5.00
CA PHE A 306 21.55 -0.74 -3.98
C PHE A 306 22.09 0.17 -2.88
N ASP A 307 22.34 1.44 -3.20
CA ASP A 307 22.78 2.46 -2.25
C ASP A 307 21.62 3.00 -1.38
N CYS A 308 20.38 2.55 -1.63
CA CYS A 308 19.26 2.83 -0.75
C CYS A 308 19.25 1.93 0.50
N GLU A 309 20.13 0.93 0.58
CA GLU A 309 20.33 0.18 1.82
C GLU A 309 21.23 0.99 2.78
N THR A 310 20.64 1.57 3.82
CA THR A 310 21.34 2.47 4.77
C THR A 310 21.25 1.98 6.21
N ASP A 311 21.94 2.71 7.09
CA ASP A 311 21.75 2.65 8.52
C ASP A 311 21.58 4.08 9.09
N MET A 312 20.96 4.18 10.27
CA MET A 312 20.75 5.44 10.97
C MET A 312 21.05 5.23 12.45
N PRO A 313 21.78 6.12 13.13
CA PRO A 313 21.92 6.08 14.58
C PRO A 313 20.55 6.02 15.25
N LEU A 314 20.41 5.18 16.29
CA LEU A 314 19.10 4.93 16.90
C LEU A 314 18.48 6.22 17.46
N ASP A 315 19.27 7.12 18.05
CA ASP A 315 18.73 8.35 18.63
C ASP A 315 18.23 9.30 17.54
N ASP A 316 18.94 9.43 16.41
CA ASP A 316 18.48 10.21 15.25
C ASP A 316 17.18 9.63 14.67
N PHE A 317 17.09 8.29 14.57
CA PHE A 317 15.88 7.61 14.15
C PHE A 317 14.70 7.92 15.07
N MET A 318 14.92 7.90 16.39
CA MET A 318 13.86 8.18 17.37
C MET A 318 13.38 9.64 17.32
N VAL A 319 14.21 10.58 16.85
CA VAL A 319 13.81 11.97 16.62
C VAL A 319 13.03 12.11 15.30
N ALA A 320 13.46 11.43 14.24
CA ALA A 320 12.85 11.53 12.93
C ALA A 320 11.53 10.74 12.81
N TRP A 321 11.38 9.64 13.55
CA TRP A 321 10.24 8.73 13.43
C TRP A 321 8.97 9.31 14.08
N ASP A 322 7.89 9.36 13.30
CA ASP A 322 6.57 9.85 13.73
C ASP A 322 5.74 8.84 14.56
N ASN A 323 6.40 7.81 15.10
CA ASN A 323 5.78 6.70 15.81
C ASN A 323 4.75 5.89 14.99
N LEU A 324 4.66 6.05 13.67
CA LEU A 324 3.79 5.25 12.83
C LEU A 324 4.55 4.13 12.13
N ALA A 325 3.95 2.95 12.12
CA ALA A 325 4.45 1.82 11.36
C ALA A 325 3.32 1.16 10.58
N LEU A 326 3.56 0.85 9.30
CA LEU A 326 2.79 -0.17 8.58
C LEU A 326 3.50 -1.50 8.76
N LEU A 327 2.81 -2.42 9.43
CA LEU A 327 3.29 -3.77 9.69
C LEU A 327 2.74 -4.72 8.63
N MET A 328 3.53 -5.71 8.23
CA MET A 328 3.16 -6.67 7.20
C MET A 328 3.53 -8.09 7.61
N ARG A 329 2.74 -9.07 7.17
CA ARG A 329 3.05 -10.50 7.29
C ARG A 329 3.19 -11.13 5.93
N GLN A 330 4.02 -12.18 5.88
CA GLN A 330 4.09 -13.03 4.70
C GLN A 330 2.71 -13.61 4.44
N ARG A 331 2.29 -13.61 3.18
CA ARG A 331 1.07 -14.33 2.78
C ARG A 331 1.22 -15.82 3.11
N LYS A 332 0.15 -16.46 3.59
CA LYS A 332 0.16 -17.92 3.76
C LYS A 332 0.12 -18.56 2.38
N ASN A 333 0.85 -19.67 2.16
CA ASN A 333 1.03 -20.31 0.85
C ASN A 333 -0.27 -20.69 0.10
N ASN A 334 -1.44 -20.65 0.77
CA ASN A 334 -2.75 -20.99 0.20
C ASN A 334 -3.63 -19.77 -0.12
N THR A 335 -3.20 -18.54 0.18
CA THR A 335 -3.96 -17.35 -0.20
C THR A 335 -3.52 -16.95 -1.62
N SER A 336 -4.28 -17.38 -2.63
CA SER A 336 -4.14 -16.82 -3.98
C SER A 336 -4.23 -15.28 -3.89
N PRO A 337 -3.36 -14.52 -4.59
CA PRO A 337 -3.55 -13.09 -4.73
C PRO A 337 -5.01 -12.82 -5.13
N LEU A 338 -5.68 -11.97 -4.36
CA LEU A 338 -7.08 -11.63 -4.58
C LEU A 338 -7.22 -10.60 -5.72
N GLY A 339 -6.09 -10.02 -6.17
CA GLY A 339 -5.93 -9.21 -7.36
C GLY A 339 -5.27 -9.92 -8.53
N ARG A 340 -5.55 -9.43 -9.74
CA ARG A 340 -5.02 -9.96 -11.00
C ARG A 340 -3.50 -9.90 -11.01
N THR A 341 -2.89 -11.04 -11.26
CA THR A 341 -1.48 -11.18 -11.60
C THR A 341 -1.22 -10.68 -13.02
N ARG A 342 0.02 -10.30 -13.28
CA ARG A 342 0.60 -9.98 -14.59
C ARG A 342 -0.01 -10.83 -15.71
N CYS A 343 -0.49 -10.17 -16.75
CA CYS A 343 -1.02 -10.83 -17.95
C CYS A 343 0.04 -10.75 -19.06
N SER A 344 0.41 -11.90 -19.61
CA SER A 344 1.31 -11.96 -20.75
C SER A 344 0.61 -11.46 -22.01
N ALA A 345 1.25 -10.57 -22.74
CA ALA A 345 0.80 -10.05 -24.01
C ALA A 345 1.83 -10.37 -25.10
N TRP A 346 1.34 -10.67 -26.30
CA TRP A 346 2.18 -10.72 -27.50
C TRP A 346 2.35 -9.32 -28.05
N LEU A 347 3.56 -9.00 -28.49
CA LEU A 347 3.85 -7.75 -29.19
C LEU A 347 3.99 -8.05 -30.68
N ARG A 348 3.23 -7.33 -31.51
CA ARG A 348 3.29 -7.48 -32.97
C ARG A 348 3.52 -6.12 -33.63
N PRO A 349 4.43 -6.03 -34.61
CA PRO A 349 4.63 -4.78 -35.35
C PRO A 349 3.37 -4.43 -36.13
N VAL A 350 3.01 -3.15 -36.15
CA VAL A 350 1.82 -2.66 -36.87
C VAL A 350 1.99 -2.79 -38.39
N GLY A 351 3.23 -2.69 -38.88
CA GLY A 351 3.56 -2.82 -40.30
C GLY A 351 4.17 -1.54 -40.87
N THR A 352 4.08 -1.38 -42.19
CA THR A 352 4.73 -0.29 -42.93
C THR A 352 4.12 1.09 -42.67
N ASP A 353 2.86 1.14 -42.25
CA ASP A 353 2.12 2.40 -42.04
C ASP A 353 2.50 3.08 -40.72
N ALA A 354 3.05 2.32 -39.76
CA ALA A 354 3.57 2.82 -38.50
C ALA A 354 4.89 2.10 -38.11
N PRO A 355 6.00 2.38 -38.81
CA PRO A 355 7.27 1.71 -38.57
C PRO A 355 7.73 1.88 -37.12
N GLY A 356 8.09 0.76 -36.47
CA GLY A 356 8.57 0.74 -35.09
C GLY A 356 7.47 0.72 -34.02
N VAL A 357 6.19 0.84 -34.40
CA VAL A 357 5.07 0.70 -33.45
C VAL A 357 4.71 -0.76 -33.29
N TYR A 358 4.50 -1.17 -32.04
CA TYR A 358 4.07 -2.52 -31.65
C TYR A 358 2.77 -2.47 -30.86
N HIS A 359 1.78 -3.26 -31.29
CA HIS A 359 0.53 -3.45 -30.56
C HIS A 359 0.61 -4.65 -29.63
N MET A 360 -0.12 -4.57 -28.51
CA MET A 360 -0.25 -5.67 -27.55
C MET A 360 -1.43 -6.57 -27.96
N TYR A 361 -1.26 -7.88 -27.82
CA TYR A 361 -2.31 -8.87 -28.10
C TYR A 361 -2.48 -9.80 -26.91
N ILE A 362 -3.72 -9.94 -26.42
CA ILE A 362 -4.09 -10.79 -25.28
C ILE A 362 -5.03 -11.87 -25.81
N ASN A 363 -4.68 -13.14 -25.60
CA ASN A 363 -5.48 -14.29 -26.10
C ASN A 363 -5.80 -14.21 -27.61
N GLY A 364 -4.94 -13.55 -28.40
CA GLY A 364 -5.12 -13.37 -29.84
C GLY A 364 -5.93 -12.13 -30.24
N GLU A 365 -6.55 -11.43 -29.29
CA GLU A 365 -7.26 -10.16 -29.53
C GLU A 365 -6.32 -8.97 -29.37
N GLU A 366 -6.45 -8.00 -30.26
CA GLU A 366 -5.66 -6.76 -30.22
C GLU A 366 -6.12 -5.88 -29.05
N HIS A 367 -5.16 -5.38 -28.29
CA HIS A 367 -5.36 -4.49 -27.16
C HIS A 367 -4.63 -3.17 -27.38
N LEU A 368 -5.39 -2.16 -27.80
CA LEU A 368 -4.86 -0.82 -28.08
C LEU A 368 -4.80 0.02 -26.80
N LEU A 369 -3.66 0.67 -26.59
CA LEU A 369 -3.50 1.69 -25.55
C LEU A 369 -4.04 3.03 -26.07
N ALA A 370 -4.97 3.63 -25.34
CA ALA A 370 -5.45 4.97 -25.68
C ALA A 370 -4.31 6.00 -25.63
N ASP A 371 -4.36 7.02 -26.49
CA ASP A 371 -3.34 8.08 -26.53
C ASP A 371 -3.19 8.81 -25.19
N ASP A 372 -4.26 8.87 -24.40
CA ASP A 372 -4.28 9.47 -23.07
C ASP A 372 -4.11 8.46 -21.92
N PHE A 373 -3.63 7.24 -22.21
CA PHE A 373 -3.43 6.18 -21.21
C PHE A 373 -2.60 6.65 -20.01
N CYS A 374 -1.45 7.28 -20.23
CA CYS A 374 -0.62 7.81 -19.15
C CYS A 374 -1.22 9.07 -18.50
N ALA A 375 -1.90 9.92 -19.27
CA ALA A 375 -2.61 11.09 -18.74
C ALA A 375 -3.76 10.70 -17.80
N ARG A 376 -4.40 9.54 -18.02
CA ARG A 376 -5.37 8.90 -17.10
C ARG A 376 -4.71 8.15 -15.94
N GLY A 377 -3.39 8.28 -15.80
CA GLY A 377 -2.60 7.72 -14.73
C GLY A 377 -1.97 6.37 -15.02
N GLY A 378 -2.11 5.80 -16.22
CA GLY A 378 -1.40 4.58 -16.62
C GLY A 378 0.12 4.77 -16.67
N VAL A 379 0.87 3.67 -16.68
CA VAL A 379 2.34 3.69 -16.82
C VAL A 379 2.72 2.75 -17.97
N LEU A 380 3.41 3.29 -18.97
CA LEU A 380 3.98 2.52 -20.06
C LEU A 380 5.51 2.61 -20.00
N ALA A 381 6.16 1.47 -20.03
CA ALA A 381 7.62 1.40 -20.00
C ALA A 381 8.14 0.20 -20.78
N TYR A 382 9.42 0.23 -21.13
CA TYR A 382 10.16 -0.96 -21.54
C TYR A 382 11.47 -1.11 -20.76
N SER A 383 11.99 -2.33 -20.71
CA SER A 383 13.33 -2.64 -20.24
C SER A 383 14.11 -3.41 -21.30
N LEU A 384 15.41 -3.17 -21.36
CA LEU A 384 16.34 -3.98 -22.15
C LEU A 384 17.02 -5.05 -21.27
N PRO A 385 17.63 -6.09 -21.85
CA PRO A 385 18.45 -7.02 -21.10
C PRO A 385 19.59 -6.29 -20.39
N ASP A 386 19.61 -6.39 -19.06
CA ASP A 386 20.71 -5.89 -18.25
C ASP A 386 21.92 -6.84 -18.35
N ALA A 387 23.13 -6.28 -18.23
CA ALA A 387 24.37 -7.06 -18.26
C ALA A 387 24.50 -8.03 -17.06
N GLN A 388 23.75 -7.79 -15.99
CA GLN A 388 23.76 -8.59 -14.77
C GLN A 388 22.35 -9.06 -14.43
N PRO A 389 22.19 -10.29 -13.90
CA PRO A 389 20.91 -10.75 -13.43
C PRO A 389 20.47 -9.97 -12.20
N HIS A 390 19.17 -9.69 -12.11
CA HIS A 390 18.55 -9.02 -10.98
C HIS A 390 17.70 -9.98 -10.15
N ALA A 391 17.68 -9.77 -8.83
CA ALA A 391 16.85 -10.56 -7.92
C ALA A 391 15.34 -10.37 -8.15
N THR A 392 14.95 -9.23 -8.71
CA THR A 392 13.54 -8.89 -9.00
C THR A 392 13.47 -8.06 -10.27
N THR A 393 12.34 -8.14 -10.98
CA THR A 393 12.01 -7.30 -12.13
C THR A 393 12.12 -5.81 -11.79
N ALA A 394 11.77 -5.41 -10.56
CA ALA A 394 11.86 -4.03 -10.09
C ALA A 394 13.28 -3.42 -10.07
N HIS A 395 14.36 -4.21 -10.16
CA HIS A 395 15.73 -3.65 -10.23
C HIS A 395 16.18 -3.35 -11.66
N ARG A 396 15.44 -3.83 -12.68
CA ARG A 396 15.74 -3.56 -14.09
C ARG A 396 15.74 -2.07 -14.38
N GLN A 397 16.47 -1.66 -15.41
CA GLN A 397 16.36 -0.31 -15.92
C GLN A 397 15.08 -0.17 -16.75
N PHE A 398 14.22 0.78 -16.40
CA PHE A 398 13.01 1.10 -17.15
C PHE A 398 13.18 2.40 -17.92
N THR A 399 12.76 2.40 -19.17
CA THR A 399 12.49 3.60 -19.96
C THR A 399 10.99 3.81 -20.01
N TYR A 400 10.51 4.89 -19.39
CA TYR A 400 9.10 5.28 -19.42
C TYR A 400 8.81 6.05 -20.70
N VAL A 401 7.71 5.70 -21.36
CA VAL A 401 7.31 6.27 -22.66
C VAL A 401 5.82 6.53 -22.70
N GLU A 402 5.39 7.31 -23.68
CA GLU A 402 3.98 7.53 -23.98
C GLU A 402 3.48 6.55 -25.06
N PRO A 403 2.18 6.22 -25.08
CA PRO A 403 1.58 5.46 -26.17
C PRO A 403 1.79 6.14 -27.52
N ALA A 404 1.94 5.34 -28.57
CA ALA A 404 2.02 5.81 -29.95
C ALA A 404 1.10 4.97 -30.83
N GLN A 405 0.09 5.62 -31.42
CA GLN A 405 -0.83 5.01 -32.39
C GLN A 405 -1.49 3.70 -31.88
N GLY A 406 -1.93 3.67 -30.62
CA GLY A 406 -2.52 2.45 -30.04
C GLY A 406 -1.51 1.44 -29.47
N GLY A 407 -0.21 1.69 -29.60
CA GLY A 407 0.86 0.80 -29.14
C GLY A 407 2.02 1.50 -28.47
N ILE A 408 3.19 0.90 -28.60
CA ILE A 408 4.47 1.42 -28.11
C ILE A 408 5.46 1.58 -29.26
N LEU A 409 6.16 2.71 -29.31
CA LEU A 409 7.26 2.93 -30.25
C LEU A 409 8.54 2.30 -29.69
N LEU A 410 9.10 1.35 -30.43
CA LEU A 410 10.37 0.70 -30.10
C LEU A 410 11.40 0.98 -31.20
N GLU A 411 12.51 1.59 -30.81
CA GLU A 411 13.57 1.96 -31.75
C GLU A 411 14.27 0.73 -32.31
N ARG A 412 14.57 0.77 -33.61
CA ARG A 412 15.38 -0.26 -34.28
C ARG A 412 16.85 0.14 -34.21
N GLY A 413 17.68 -0.73 -33.62
CA GLY A 413 19.13 -0.57 -33.63
C GLY A 413 19.80 -1.28 -34.79
N ASP A 414 21.12 -1.11 -34.93
CA ASP A 414 21.94 -1.81 -35.93
C ASP A 414 21.98 -3.34 -35.72
N THR A 415 21.72 -3.79 -34.49
CA THR A 415 21.65 -5.19 -34.10
C THR A 415 20.27 -5.51 -33.51
N PRO A 416 19.78 -6.76 -33.67
CA PRO A 416 18.53 -7.18 -33.05
C PRO A 416 18.58 -7.02 -31.53
N ARG A 417 17.58 -6.36 -30.95
CA ARG A 417 17.52 -6.10 -29.50
C ARG A 417 16.22 -6.63 -28.92
N LYS A 418 16.32 -7.33 -27.78
CA LYS A 418 15.14 -7.76 -27.02
C LYS A 418 14.61 -6.59 -26.19
N TYR A 419 13.32 -6.37 -26.25
CA TYR A 419 12.56 -5.46 -25.41
C TYR A 419 11.58 -6.28 -24.56
N THR A 420 11.45 -5.93 -23.28
CA THR A 420 10.31 -6.33 -22.46
C THR A 420 9.48 -5.06 -22.21
N VAL A 421 8.21 -5.07 -22.62
CA VAL A 421 7.28 -3.94 -22.48
C VAL A 421 6.34 -4.21 -21.32
N TYR A 422 6.03 -3.16 -20.55
CA TYR A 422 5.14 -3.19 -19.39
C TYR A 422 4.11 -2.07 -19.54
N ALA A 423 2.82 -2.41 -19.48
CA ALA A 423 1.73 -1.43 -19.41
C ALA A 423 0.93 -1.69 -18.12
N ILE A 424 0.94 -0.73 -17.20
CA ILE A 424 0.29 -0.83 -15.89
C ILE A 424 -0.88 0.15 -15.84
N ASP A 425 -2.09 -0.36 -15.67
CA ASP A 425 -3.29 0.47 -15.55
C ASP A 425 -3.42 1.11 -14.14
N SER A 426 -4.38 2.03 -13.99
CA SER A 426 -4.66 2.71 -12.72
C SER A 426 -5.24 1.80 -11.62
N ALA A 427 -5.56 0.55 -11.96
CA ALA A 427 -5.95 -0.48 -10.99
C ALA A 427 -4.78 -1.37 -10.57
N GLY A 428 -3.55 -1.08 -11.05
CA GLY A 428 -2.35 -1.86 -10.78
C GLY A 428 -2.26 -3.16 -11.57
N GLY A 429 -3.13 -3.35 -12.58
CA GLY A 429 -3.06 -4.48 -13.50
C GLY A 429 -1.95 -4.26 -14.53
N MET A 430 -1.07 -5.26 -14.70
CA MET A 430 0.04 -5.17 -15.65
C MET A 430 -0.12 -6.12 -16.83
N LEU A 431 0.05 -5.58 -18.04
CA LEU A 431 0.37 -6.32 -19.24
C LEU A 431 1.88 -6.35 -19.44
N VAL A 432 2.45 -7.51 -19.77
CA VAL A 432 3.89 -7.67 -20.03
C VAL A 432 4.13 -8.52 -21.27
N GLY A 433 5.00 -8.05 -22.16
CA GLY A 433 5.31 -8.75 -23.42
C GLY A 433 6.78 -8.59 -23.82
N ASP A 434 7.30 -9.60 -24.51
CA ASP A 434 8.67 -9.61 -25.04
C ASP A 434 8.64 -9.52 -26.57
N VAL A 435 9.58 -8.77 -27.16
CA VAL A 435 9.80 -8.71 -28.61
C VAL A 435 11.26 -8.48 -28.96
N THR A 436 11.70 -8.98 -30.11
CA THR A 436 13.00 -8.63 -30.69
C THR A 436 12.78 -7.72 -31.89
N VAL A 437 13.38 -6.53 -31.84
CA VAL A 437 13.27 -5.46 -32.86
C VAL A 437 14.54 -5.37 -33.69
#